data_AF-A0A2T0Q6H5-F1
#
_entry.id   AF-A0A2T0Q6H5-F1
#
_cell.length_a   1.000
_cell.length_b   1.000
_cell.length_c   1.000
_cell.angle_alpha   90.00
_cell.angle_beta   90.00
_cell.angle_gamma   90.00
#
_symmetry.space_group_name_H-M   'P 1'
#
loop_
_entity.id
_entity.type
_entity.pdbx_description
1 polymer ?
#
loop_
_entity_poly.entity_id
_entity_poly.type
_entity_poly.pdbx_seq_one_letter_code
_entity_poly.pdbx_strand_id
1 'polypeptide(L)'
;GRDVSVSSGRSLFASVRGAISMFAYQLGLKLIAAKGRVDIQAQSDQIALAALKDITVSSTDGKVVITASKEVWIGAGGSYIQINGSGIINGSPGVILEKGRWDVQDADARIPSFPPFGSGTPTDDYIHSL
;
A
#
# COMPACT_ATOMS: atom_id res chain seq x y z
N GLY A 1 -19.91 -29.30 3.75
CA GLY A 1 -18.85 -29.45 2.74
C GLY A 1 -17.51 -29.25 3.40
N ARG A 2 -16.47 -29.96 2.98
CA ARG A 2 -15.13 -29.83 3.57
C ARG A 2 -14.37 -28.65 2.95
N ASP A 3 -14.39 -28.53 1.62
CA ASP A 3 -13.67 -27.49 0.88
C ASP A 3 -14.43 -27.05 -0.38
N VAL A 4 -14.15 -25.84 -0.88
CA VAL A 4 -14.56 -25.31 -2.19
C VAL A 4 -13.31 -24.80 -2.90
N SER A 5 -13.11 -25.18 -4.17
CA SER A 5 -12.00 -24.70 -5.00
C SER A 5 -12.48 -24.15 -6.34
N VAL A 6 -11.80 -23.13 -6.83
CA VAL A 6 -12.03 -22.50 -8.14
C VAL A 6 -10.69 -22.40 -8.84
N SER A 7 -10.62 -22.82 -10.10
CA SER A 7 -9.41 -22.74 -10.92
C SER A 7 -9.76 -22.39 -12.37
N SER A 8 -8.85 -21.71 -13.06
CA SER A 8 -8.97 -21.35 -14.47
C SER A 8 -7.65 -21.59 -15.18
N GLY A 9 -7.71 -22.10 -16.42
CA GLY A 9 -6.52 -22.38 -17.22
C GLY A 9 -5.88 -21.13 -17.86
N ARG A 10 -6.59 -19.99 -17.88
CA ARG A 10 -6.09 -18.74 -18.45
C ARG A 10 -6.27 -17.56 -17.51
N SER A 11 -7.52 -17.16 -17.27
CA SER A 11 -7.84 -15.97 -16.48
C SER A 11 -9.09 -16.19 -15.64
N LEU A 12 -9.15 -15.54 -14.49
CA LEU A 12 -10.35 -15.40 -13.66
C LEU A 12 -10.60 -13.91 -13.43
N PHE A 13 -11.70 -13.40 -13.96
CA PHE A 13 -12.15 -12.03 -13.75
C PHE A 13 -13.40 -12.04 -12.87
N ALA A 14 -13.43 -11.19 -11.85
CA ALA A 14 -14.58 -11.04 -10.96
C ALA A 14 -14.95 -9.56 -10.88
N SER A 15 -16.17 -9.22 -11.27
CA SER A 15 -16.72 -7.86 -11.20
C SER A 15 -18.08 -7.91 -10.52
N VAL A 16 -18.33 -7.00 -9.58
CA VAL A 16 -19.58 -6.91 -8.83
C VAL A 16 -20.05 -5.46 -8.75
N ARG A 17 -21.37 -5.24 -8.75
CA ARG A 17 -21.96 -3.90 -8.54
C ARG A 17 -21.97 -3.49 -7.07
N GLY A 18 -22.07 -4.46 -6.17
CA GLY A 18 -22.15 -4.26 -4.72
C GLY A 18 -20.77 -4.29 -4.07
N ALA A 19 -20.49 -5.38 -3.34
CA ALA A 19 -19.25 -5.56 -2.59
C ALA A 19 -18.74 -7.00 -2.68
N ILE A 20 -17.43 -7.18 -2.46
CA ILE A 20 -16.79 -8.47 -2.20
C ILE A 20 -16.36 -8.46 -0.72
N SER A 21 -16.72 -9.49 0.04
CA SER A 21 -16.26 -9.69 1.41
C SER A 21 -15.59 -11.05 1.55
N MET A 22 -14.37 -11.07 2.07
CA MET A 22 -13.57 -12.27 2.30
C MET A 22 -13.21 -12.37 3.77
N PHE A 23 -13.49 -13.52 4.38
CA PHE A 23 -13.23 -13.75 5.80
C PHE A 23 -12.71 -15.17 6.02
N ALA A 24 -11.64 -15.30 6.80
CA ALA A 24 -11.06 -16.57 7.18
C ALA A 24 -10.93 -16.65 8.71
N TYR A 25 -11.52 -17.68 9.32
CA TYR A 25 -11.65 -17.78 10.78
C TYR A 25 -10.42 -18.39 11.48
N GLN A 26 -9.79 -19.41 10.89
CA GLN A 26 -8.73 -20.19 11.57
C GLN A 26 -7.35 -20.09 10.92
N LEU A 27 -7.27 -20.25 9.59
CA LEU A 27 -5.99 -20.41 8.88
C LEU A 27 -5.52 -19.14 8.18
N GLY A 28 -6.31 -18.07 8.24
CA GLY A 28 -5.99 -16.78 7.61
C GLY A 28 -6.23 -16.76 6.09
N LEU A 29 -5.80 -15.66 5.47
CA LEU A 29 -5.96 -15.38 4.05
C LEU A 29 -4.58 -15.21 3.42
N LYS A 30 -4.36 -15.82 2.26
CA LYS A 30 -3.09 -15.74 1.51
C LYS A 30 -3.36 -15.29 0.07
N LEU A 31 -2.81 -14.14 -0.33
CA LEU A 31 -2.82 -13.68 -1.73
C LEU A 31 -1.39 -13.79 -2.27
N ILE A 32 -1.19 -14.53 -3.36
CA ILE A 32 0.13 -14.75 -3.95
C ILE A 32 0.04 -14.65 -5.47
N ALA A 33 0.97 -13.92 -6.07
CA ALA A 33 1.28 -14.02 -7.49
C ALA A 33 2.67 -14.65 -7.65
N ALA A 34 2.77 -15.80 -8.33
CA ALA A 34 4.06 -16.45 -8.58
C ALA A 34 4.93 -15.67 -9.57
N LYS A 35 4.27 -14.96 -10.50
CA LYS A 35 4.84 -14.02 -11.47
C LYS A 35 3.84 -12.89 -11.67
N GLY A 36 4.35 -11.73 -12.10
CA GLY A 36 3.51 -10.55 -12.34
C GLY A 36 3.28 -9.72 -11.08
N ARG A 37 2.63 -8.57 -11.26
CA ARG A 37 2.35 -7.58 -10.21
C ARG A 37 1.08 -7.94 -9.45
N VAL A 38 1.10 -7.76 -8.13
CA VAL A 38 -0.13 -7.62 -7.34
C VAL A 38 -0.45 -6.14 -7.24
N ASP A 39 -1.68 -5.77 -7.59
CA ASP A 39 -2.18 -4.41 -7.54
C ASP A 39 -3.44 -4.35 -6.67
N ILE A 40 -3.48 -3.43 -5.72
CA ILE A 40 -4.58 -3.24 -4.77
C ILE A 40 -4.88 -1.75 -4.72
N GLN A 41 -6.10 -1.37 -5.13
CA GLN A 41 -6.49 0.03 -5.25
C GLN A 41 -7.92 0.24 -4.74
N ALA A 42 -8.14 1.37 -4.07
CA ALA A 42 -9.46 1.95 -3.84
C ALA A 42 -9.48 3.31 -4.57
N GLN A 43 -10.13 3.37 -5.73
CA GLN A 43 -10.03 4.54 -6.63
C GLN A 43 -10.80 5.77 -6.14
N SER A 44 -11.81 5.56 -5.30
CA SER A 44 -12.69 6.61 -4.78
C SER A 44 -12.84 6.59 -3.27
N ASP A 45 -12.10 5.74 -2.57
CA ASP A 45 -12.21 5.54 -1.12
C ASP A 45 -10.85 5.09 -0.55
N GLN A 46 -10.81 4.76 0.74
CA GLN A 46 -9.60 4.39 1.47
C GLN A 46 -9.24 2.90 1.38
N ILE A 47 -7.96 2.61 1.57
CA ILE A 47 -7.46 1.28 1.93
C ILE A 47 -7.12 1.30 3.42
N ALA A 48 -7.64 0.35 4.19
CA ALA A 48 -7.31 0.16 5.60
C ALA A 48 -6.60 -1.18 5.81
N LEU A 49 -5.42 -1.16 6.44
CA LEU A 49 -4.64 -2.34 6.80
C LEU A 49 -4.42 -2.33 8.32
N ALA A 50 -4.88 -3.36 9.01
CA ALA A 50 -4.76 -3.47 10.46
C ALA A 50 -4.45 -4.92 10.85
N ALA A 51 -3.61 -5.10 11.88
CA ALA A 51 -3.29 -6.39 12.47
C ALA A 51 -3.19 -6.25 14.00
N LEU A 52 -3.55 -7.31 14.72
CA LEU A 52 -3.34 -7.39 16.18
C LEU A 52 -1.85 -7.51 16.55
N LYS A 53 -1.08 -8.12 15.65
CA LYS A 53 0.37 -8.29 15.75
C LYS A 53 1.05 -7.39 14.70
N ASP A 54 2.20 -7.81 14.21
CA ASP A 54 3.03 -7.02 13.32
C ASP A 54 2.44 -6.89 11.91
N ILE A 55 2.72 -5.75 11.27
CA ILE A 55 2.59 -5.53 9.83
C ILE A 55 4.00 -5.44 9.25
N THR A 56 4.33 -6.30 8.29
CA THR A 56 5.63 -6.31 7.60
C THR A 56 5.46 -5.92 6.15
N VAL A 57 6.22 -4.91 5.72
CA VAL A 57 6.32 -4.48 4.32
C VAL A 57 7.78 -4.55 3.91
N SER A 58 8.10 -5.36 2.91
CA SER A 58 9.48 -5.56 2.46
C SER A 58 9.58 -5.67 0.94
N SER A 59 10.73 -5.27 0.40
CA SER A 59 11.12 -5.46 -1.00
C SER A 59 12.53 -6.05 -1.00
N THR A 60 12.73 -7.16 -1.70
CA THR A 60 14.02 -7.89 -1.68
C THR A 60 15.04 -7.24 -2.60
N ASP A 61 14.66 -7.00 -3.86
CA ASP A 61 15.57 -6.49 -4.91
C ASP A 61 15.15 -5.09 -5.43
N GLY A 62 14.19 -4.46 -4.76
CA GLY A 62 13.56 -3.22 -5.21
C GLY A 62 13.57 -2.12 -4.15
N LYS A 63 12.47 -1.35 -4.11
CA LYS A 63 12.27 -0.27 -3.15
C LYS A 63 10.85 -0.27 -2.60
N VAL A 64 10.69 0.24 -1.39
CA VAL A 64 9.39 0.59 -0.82
C VAL A 64 9.17 2.09 -1.05
N VAL A 65 8.07 2.44 -1.70
CA VAL A 65 7.71 3.84 -2.00
C VAL A 65 6.39 4.15 -1.30
N ILE A 66 6.42 5.14 -0.40
CA ILE A 66 5.25 5.64 0.31
C ILE A 66 5.12 7.11 -0.08
N THR A 67 4.03 7.46 -0.74
CA THR A 67 3.77 8.80 -1.26
C THR A 67 2.34 9.20 -0.97
N ALA A 68 2.14 10.44 -0.55
CA ALA A 68 0.83 11.03 -0.34
C ALA A 68 0.82 12.46 -0.89
N SER A 69 -0.33 12.89 -1.40
CA SER A 69 -0.49 14.27 -1.90
C SER A 69 -0.66 15.29 -0.76
N LYS A 70 -1.09 14.82 0.42
CA LYS A 70 -1.32 15.67 1.60
C LYS A 70 -0.25 15.46 2.67
N GLU A 71 -0.14 14.24 3.18
CA GLU A 71 0.71 13.95 4.34
C GLU A 71 1.08 12.47 4.43
N VAL A 72 2.32 12.20 4.86
CA VAL A 72 2.76 10.89 5.35
C VAL A 72 3.06 11.01 6.85
N TRP A 73 2.45 10.14 7.65
CA TRP A 73 2.63 10.07 9.09
C TRP A 73 3.14 8.69 9.50
N ILE A 74 4.30 8.63 10.15
CA ILE A 74 4.93 7.39 10.63
C ILE A 74 5.18 7.57 12.12
N GLY A 75 4.53 6.80 12.99
CA GLY A 75 4.68 6.99 14.43
C GLY A 75 4.51 5.71 15.26
N ALA A 76 5.12 5.73 16.44
CA ALA A 76 5.07 4.66 17.42
C ALA A 76 5.27 5.23 18.84
N GLY A 77 4.46 4.78 19.81
CA GLY A 77 4.65 5.14 21.22
C GLY A 77 4.71 6.64 21.52
N GLY A 78 4.02 7.48 20.71
CA GLY A 78 4.04 8.94 20.83
C GLY A 78 5.18 9.65 20.10
N SER A 79 6.16 8.93 19.54
CA SER A 79 7.15 9.49 18.61
C SER A 79 6.66 9.38 17.17
N TYR A 80 7.04 10.33 16.30
CA TYR A 80 6.61 10.34 14.91
C TYR A 80 7.56 11.09 13.97
N ILE A 81 7.41 10.78 12.68
CA ILE A 81 7.91 11.53 11.54
C ILE A 81 6.69 11.95 10.72
N GLN A 82 6.50 13.25 10.55
CA GLN A 82 5.46 13.84 9.71
C GLN A 82 6.11 14.47 8.48
N ILE A 83 5.58 14.17 7.29
CA ILE A 83 6.06 14.71 6.02
C ILE A 83 4.85 15.31 5.30
N ASN A 84 4.87 16.62 5.03
CA ASN A 84 3.82 17.31 4.30
C ASN A 84 4.37 18.49 3.49
N GLY A 85 3.48 19.28 2.88
CA GLY A 85 3.86 20.43 2.04
C GLY A 85 4.65 21.54 2.74
N SER A 86 4.66 21.56 4.08
CA SER A 86 5.42 22.54 4.88
C SER A 86 6.80 22.03 5.30
N GLY A 87 7.12 20.75 5.07
CA GLY A 87 8.41 20.15 5.41
C GLY A 87 8.30 18.83 6.18
N ILE A 88 9.32 18.55 7.00
CA ILE A 88 9.46 17.32 7.80
C ILE A 88 9.54 17.69 9.29
N ILE A 89 8.77 17.00 10.14
CA ILE A 89 8.81 17.13 11.60
C ILE A 89 9.19 15.78 12.22
N ASN A 90 10.25 15.79 13.03
CA ASN A 90 10.64 14.68 13.90
C ASN A 90 10.20 14.99 15.33
N GLY A 91 9.09 14.40 15.79
CA GLY A 91 8.54 14.63 17.12
C GLY A 91 8.80 13.44 18.05
N SER A 92 9.29 13.69 19.27
CA SER A 92 9.41 12.66 20.30
C SER A 92 9.29 13.26 21.71
N PRO A 93 8.62 12.57 22.66
CA PRO A 93 8.69 12.93 24.08
C PRO A 93 10.05 12.59 24.71
N GLY A 94 10.87 11.77 24.04
CA GLY A 94 12.21 11.37 24.47
C GLY A 94 13.32 11.98 23.62
N VAL A 95 14.54 11.46 23.79
CA VAL A 95 15.71 11.89 23.04
C VAL A 95 15.66 11.36 21.61
N ILE A 96 15.90 12.23 20.63
CA ILE A 96 16.22 11.84 19.24
C ILE A 96 17.74 11.65 19.16
N LEU A 97 18.18 10.42 18.90
CA LEU A 97 19.59 10.06 18.79
C LEU A 97 19.96 9.79 17.34
N GLU A 98 20.65 10.73 16.73
CA GLU A 98 21.19 10.59 15.38
C GLU A 98 22.66 10.15 15.44
N LYS A 99 23.00 9.09 14.71
CA LYS A 99 24.37 8.54 14.65
C LYS A 99 24.84 8.49 13.20
N GLY A 100 25.75 9.39 12.83
CA GLY A 100 26.31 9.46 11.48
C GLY A 100 27.15 10.72 11.25
N ARG A 101 27.67 10.89 10.03
CA ARG A 101 28.21 12.17 9.55
C ARG A 101 27.18 12.79 8.63
N TRP A 102 26.70 13.98 8.99
CA TRP A 102 25.74 14.73 8.19
C TRP A 102 26.48 15.72 7.29
N ASP A 103 26.18 15.67 6.00
CA ASP A 103 26.47 16.75 5.04
C ASP A 103 25.12 17.36 4.67
N VAL A 104 24.96 18.66 4.94
CA VAL A 104 23.70 19.37 4.70
C VAL A 104 23.87 20.20 3.44
N GLN A 105 23.33 19.70 2.33
CA GLN A 105 23.27 20.40 1.06
C GLN A 105 22.02 21.29 0.98
N ASP A 106 21.94 22.13 -0.04
CA ASP A 106 20.74 22.91 -0.32
C ASP A 106 19.52 22.01 -0.55
N ALA A 107 18.32 22.59 -0.37
CA ALA A 107 17.07 21.84 -0.50
C ALA A 107 16.87 21.28 -1.93
N ASP A 108 16.48 20.00 -2.02
CA ASP A 108 16.00 19.37 -3.25
C ASP A 108 14.47 19.17 -3.17
N ALA A 109 13.77 19.46 -4.27
CA ALA A 109 12.32 19.41 -4.36
C ALA A 109 11.89 18.46 -5.48
N ARG A 110 11.93 17.14 -5.19
CA ARG A 110 11.40 16.13 -6.12
C ARG A 110 9.95 15.80 -5.76
N ILE A 111 9.06 15.96 -6.73
CA ILE A 111 7.66 15.54 -6.62
C ILE A 111 7.53 14.16 -7.28
N PRO A 112 7.22 13.09 -6.53
CA PRO A 112 6.94 11.80 -7.14
C PRO A 112 5.63 11.88 -7.94
N SER A 113 5.62 11.28 -9.13
CA SER A 113 4.38 11.13 -9.90
C SER A 113 3.44 10.17 -9.18
N PHE A 114 2.21 10.61 -8.93
CA PHE A 114 1.16 9.72 -8.43
C PHE A 114 0.70 8.76 -9.53
N PRO A 115 0.34 7.51 -9.19
CA PRO A 115 -0.21 6.59 -10.17
C PRO A 115 -1.50 7.18 -10.78
N PRO A 116 -1.69 7.09 -12.10
CA PRO A 116 -2.95 7.48 -12.71
C PRO A 116 -4.04 6.48 -12.29
N PHE A 117 -5.16 6.98 -11.78
CA PHE A 117 -6.33 6.16 -11.50
C PHE A 117 -7.22 6.12 -12.75
N GLY A 118 -7.67 4.93 -13.16
CA GLY A 118 -8.69 4.77 -14.19
C GLY A 118 -10.06 5.23 -13.69
N SER A 119 -11.00 5.53 -14.60
CA SER A 119 -12.34 6.03 -14.26
C SER A 119 -13.32 4.96 -13.73
N GLY A 120 -12.85 3.73 -13.48
CA GLY A 120 -13.64 2.68 -12.81
C GLY A 120 -14.92 2.23 -13.51
N THR A 121 -15.20 2.64 -14.75
CA THR A 121 -16.36 2.15 -15.50
C THR A 121 -16.09 0.72 -15.95
N PRO A 122 -16.89 -0.28 -15.53
CA PRO A 122 -16.79 -1.63 -16.07
C PRO A 122 -17.07 -1.55 -17.57
N THR A 123 -16.00 -1.54 -18.35
CA THR A 123 -16.03 -1.52 -19.82
C THR A 123 -15.29 -2.76 -20.26
N ASP A 124 -15.77 -3.36 -21.35
CA ASP A 124 -15.22 -4.61 -21.93
C ASP A 124 -13.71 -4.49 -22.17
N ASP A 125 -13.22 -3.27 -22.39
CA ASP A 125 -11.82 -2.93 -22.65
C ASP A 125 -10.86 -3.29 -21.50
N TYR A 126 -11.31 -3.30 -20.24
CA TYR A 126 -10.46 -3.67 -19.09
C TYR A 126 -10.15 -5.17 -19.00
N ILE A 127 -11.02 -6.02 -19.57
CA ILE A 127 -10.84 -7.48 -19.57
C ILE A 127 -9.84 -7.90 -20.66
N HIS A 128 -9.69 -7.10 -21.71
CA HIS A 128 -8.83 -7.39 -22.85
C HIS A 128 -7.44 -6.75 -22.78
N SER A 129 -7.16 -5.87 -21.81
CA SER A 129 -5.90 -5.13 -21.69
C SER A 129 -4.85 -5.74 -20.76
N LEU A 130 -5.03 -6.97 -20.26
CA LEU A 130 -4.08 -7.69 -19.39
C LEU A 130 -3.56 -8.98 -20.02
#